data_AF-A0A134AJU3-F1
#
_entry.id   AF-A0A134AJU3-F1
#
_cell.length_a   1.000
_cell.length_b   1.000
_cell.length_c   1.000
_cell.angle_alpha   90.00
_cell.angle_beta   90.00
_cell.angle_gamma   90.00
#
_symmetry.space_group_name_H-M   'P 1'
#
loop_
_entity.id
_entity.type
_entity.pdbx_description
1 polymer ?
#
loop_
_entity_poly.entity_id
_entity_poly.type
_entity_poly.pdbx_seq_one_letter_code
_entity_poly.pdbx_strand_id
1 'polypeptide(L)'
;MTSNKTQQEINISKNKNSIVNVNQNNYYSENDAGIEFNEERFKEIIEMFLENKSKIIIEEDKYQNFKRDQAEKHKKNNMSLEYYEQEVLDKDIKFFSEIDAFFKNKRNSKYKTYYEIVARDLTIDFFAKKQKDKNYNIIEHIKKIKSELLKKKGKNDSIEVEKYIIIFLNYMYQECDYGIK
;
A
#
# COMPACT_ATOMS: atom_id res chain seq x y z
N MET A 1 12.71 -20.33 -38.68
CA MET A 1 13.11 -20.46 -37.26
C MET A 1 12.67 -19.20 -36.55
N THR A 2 11.53 -19.24 -35.88
CA THR A 2 10.93 -18.08 -35.21
C THR A 2 10.79 -18.43 -33.73
N SER A 3 11.51 -17.65 -32.92
CA SER A 3 11.76 -17.90 -31.50
C SER A 3 10.49 -17.82 -30.66
N ASN A 4 10.31 -18.82 -29.79
CA ASN A 4 9.24 -18.94 -28.81
C ASN A 4 9.33 -17.81 -27.77
N LYS A 5 8.31 -16.96 -27.70
CA LYS A 5 8.04 -16.11 -26.54
C LYS A 5 7.17 -16.91 -25.56
N THR A 6 7.77 -17.31 -24.44
CA THR A 6 7.07 -17.94 -23.32
C THR A 6 6.15 -16.91 -22.67
N GLN A 7 4.84 -17.03 -22.90
CA GLN A 7 3.81 -16.30 -22.16
C GLN A 7 3.69 -16.94 -20.77
N GLN A 8 4.06 -16.20 -19.71
CA GLN A 8 3.62 -16.53 -18.36
C GLN A 8 2.22 -15.93 -18.18
N GLU A 9 1.21 -16.78 -18.14
CA GLU A 9 -0.16 -16.42 -17.79
C GLU A 9 -0.23 -16.11 -16.29
N ILE A 10 -0.12 -14.83 -15.94
CA ILE A 10 -0.57 -14.35 -14.63
C ILE A 10 -2.09 -14.38 -14.66
N ASN A 11 -2.68 -15.26 -13.86
CA ASN A 11 -4.11 -15.48 -13.79
C ASN A 11 -4.79 -14.28 -13.08
N ILE A 12 -5.00 -13.18 -13.81
CA ILE A 12 -5.82 -12.03 -13.42
C ILE A 12 -7.30 -12.41 -13.56
N SER A 13 -7.73 -13.48 -12.88
CA SER A 13 -9.15 -13.86 -12.86
C SER A 13 -9.89 -13.08 -11.77
N LYS A 14 -10.00 -11.75 -11.94
CA LYS A 14 -11.02 -10.92 -11.27
C LYS A 14 -11.22 -9.51 -11.85
N ASN A 15 -10.72 -9.23 -13.05
CA ASN A 15 -10.94 -7.93 -13.70
C ASN A 15 -11.36 -8.09 -15.16
N LYS A 16 -12.64 -8.43 -15.40
CA LYS A 16 -13.24 -8.24 -16.72
C LYS A 16 -13.64 -6.76 -16.81
N ASN A 17 -12.86 -6.00 -17.59
CA ASN A 17 -13.08 -4.63 -18.08
C ASN A 17 -12.09 -3.57 -17.57
N SER A 18 -10.79 -3.83 -17.65
CA SER A 18 -9.79 -2.75 -17.73
C SER A 18 -8.68 -3.17 -18.68
N ILE A 19 -8.82 -2.81 -19.96
CA ILE A 19 -7.68 -2.82 -20.88
C ILE A 19 -6.93 -1.52 -20.63
N VAL A 20 -5.89 -1.58 -19.79
CA VAL A 20 -4.98 -0.46 -19.60
C VAL A 20 -3.88 -0.59 -20.66
N ASN A 21 -3.92 0.28 -21.67
CA ASN A 21 -2.80 0.46 -22.60
C ASN A 21 -1.72 1.29 -21.88
N VAL A 22 -0.69 0.63 -21.37
CA VAL A 22 0.49 1.31 -20.82
C VAL A 22 1.35 1.78 -22.00
N ASN A 23 1.31 3.08 -22.30
CA ASN A 23 2.30 3.72 -23.18
C ASN A 23 3.59 3.90 -22.39
N GLN A 24 4.59 3.07 -22.70
CA GLN A 24 5.95 3.20 -22.17
C GLN A 24 6.62 4.45 -22.77
N ASN A 25 6.46 5.59 -22.11
CA ASN A 25 7.33 6.74 -22.33
C ASN A 25 8.42 6.76 -21.26
N ASN A 26 9.65 6.53 -21.70
CA ASN A 26 10.88 6.58 -20.91
C ASN A 26 10.98 7.91 -20.15
N TYR A 27 10.90 7.87 -18.82
CA TYR A 27 11.38 8.93 -17.94
C TYR A 27 12.48 8.41 -17.01
N TYR A 28 13.44 9.29 -16.80
CA TYR A 28 14.80 9.08 -16.29
C TYR A 28 14.93 8.15 -15.07
N SER A 29 15.87 7.22 -15.21
CA SER A 29 16.45 6.39 -14.15
C SER A 29 17.23 7.26 -13.15
N GLU A 30 16.57 7.72 -12.09
CA GLU A 30 17.27 7.97 -10.83
C GLU A 30 17.41 6.64 -10.09
N ASN A 31 18.62 6.05 -10.15
CA ASN A 31 19.14 5.00 -9.28
C ASN A 31 18.13 4.33 -8.33
N ASP A 32 17.22 3.52 -8.88
CA ASP A 32 16.49 2.54 -8.09
C ASP A 32 17.53 1.46 -7.75
N ALA A 33 18.22 1.61 -6.62
CA ALA A 33 18.76 0.46 -5.94
C ALA A 33 17.56 -0.45 -5.68
N GLY A 34 17.33 -1.37 -6.63
CA GLY A 34 16.14 -2.18 -6.72
C GLY A 34 16.06 -3.00 -5.46
N ILE A 35 15.12 -2.66 -4.59
CA ILE A 35 14.86 -3.47 -3.40
C ILE A 35 14.20 -4.75 -3.91
N GLU A 36 14.77 -5.89 -3.54
CA GLU A 36 14.12 -7.19 -3.66
C GLU A 36 13.24 -7.43 -2.44
N PHE A 37 12.10 -8.10 -2.62
CA PHE A 37 11.23 -8.41 -1.50
C PHE A 37 11.91 -9.37 -0.52
N ASN A 38 12.01 -8.92 0.73
CA ASN A 38 12.57 -9.68 1.83
C ASN A 38 11.46 -9.90 2.87
N GLU A 39 11.13 -11.17 3.09
CA GLU A 39 10.06 -11.58 3.99
C GLU A 39 10.31 -11.13 5.45
N GLU A 40 11.53 -11.28 5.96
CA GLU A 40 11.86 -10.87 7.34
C GLU A 40 11.77 -9.36 7.50
N ARG A 41 12.24 -8.61 6.51
CA ARG A 41 12.09 -7.16 6.50
C ARG A 41 10.64 -6.73 6.47
N PHE A 42 9.80 -7.40 5.68
CA PHE A 42 8.38 -7.11 5.64
C PHE A 42 7.69 -7.40 6.99
N LYS A 43 8.09 -8.47 7.70
CA LYS A 43 7.61 -8.76 9.07
C LYS A 43 7.96 -7.64 10.05
N GLU A 44 9.21 -7.16 10.03
CA GLU A 44 9.65 -6.04 10.88
C GLU A 44 8.81 -4.79 10.64
N ILE A 45 8.44 -4.53 9.39
CA ILE A 45 7.64 -3.36 9.01
C ILE A 45 6.21 -3.49 9.56
N ILE A 46 5.58 -4.65 9.41
CA ILE A 46 4.26 -4.91 9.99
C ILE A 46 4.28 -4.73 11.53
N GLU A 47 5.30 -5.28 12.19
CA GLU A 47 5.46 -5.15 13.65
C GLU A 47 5.69 -3.69 14.06
N MET A 48 6.50 -2.95 13.30
CA MET A 48 6.73 -1.52 13.53
C MET A 48 5.44 -0.70 13.45
N PHE A 49 4.52 -0.99 12.53
CA PHE A 49 3.20 -0.33 12.49
C PHE A 49 2.40 -0.62 13.77
N LEU A 50 2.38 -1.88 14.20
CA LEU A 50 1.62 -2.31 15.38
C LEU A 50 2.18 -1.68 16.68
N GLU A 51 3.50 -1.70 16.85
CA GLU A 51 4.18 -1.12 18.02
C GLU A 51 4.00 0.40 18.14
N ASN A 52 3.84 1.08 17.00
CA ASN A 52 3.69 2.53 16.93
C ASN A 52 2.25 2.98 16.70
N LYS A 53 1.28 2.06 16.80
CA LYS A 53 -0.14 2.30 16.56
C LYS A 53 -0.65 3.55 17.28
N SER A 54 -0.39 3.70 18.58
CA SER A 54 -0.86 4.84 19.38
C SER A 54 -0.30 6.21 18.96
N LYS A 55 0.75 6.23 18.13
CA LYS A 55 1.37 7.47 17.62
C LYS A 55 0.89 7.80 16.22
N ILE A 56 0.66 6.78 15.40
CA ILE A 56 0.20 6.95 14.01
C ILE A 56 -1.33 7.07 13.94
N ILE A 57 -2.04 6.53 14.93
CA ILE A 57 -3.50 6.56 15.06
C ILE A 57 -3.83 7.49 16.20
N ILE A 58 -4.40 8.64 15.86
CA ILE A 58 -4.61 9.77 16.78
C ILE A 58 -6.11 9.96 17.02
N GLU A 59 -6.93 9.58 16.05
CA GLU A 59 -8.38 9.76 16.10
C GLU A 59 -9.10 8.42 16.07
N GLU A 60 -10.05 8.26 16.98
CA GLU A 60 -10.96 7.13 17.01
C GLU A 60 -12.38 7.64 16.77
N ASP A 61 -13.11 6.98 15.88
CA ASP A 61 -14.54 7.21 15.66
C ASP A 61 -15.24 5.85 15.48
N LYS A 62 -16.57 5.84 15.55
CA LYS A 62 -17.37 4.64 15.27
C LYS A 62 -17.06 4.18 13.86
N TYR A 63 -16.39 3.03 13.76
CA TYR A 63 -16.06 2.42 12.48
C TYR A 63 -17.31 2.20 11.64
N GLN A 64 -17.35 2.83 10.47
CA GLN A 64 -18.35 2.52 9.45
C GLN A 64 -17.74 1.48 8.49
N ASN A 65 -18.38 0.32 8.39
CA ASN A 65 -17.95 -0.70 7.46
C ASN A 65 -18.37 -0.30 6.03
N PHE A 66 -17.44 0.26 5.27
CA PHE A 66 -17.66 0.58 3.86
C PHE A 66 -17.60 -0.69 3.00
N LYS A 67 -18.58 -0.87 2.11
CA LYS A 67 -18.51 -1.91 1.08
C LYS A 67 -17.38 -1.56 0.12
N ARG A 68 -16.51 -2.53 -0.18
CA ARG A 68 -15.41 -2.37 -1.15
C ARG A 68 -15.94 -1.98 -2.52
N ASP A 69 -15.37 -0.92 -3.09
CA ASP A 69 -15.71 -0.33 -4.37
C ASP A 69 -14.45 0.29 -5.00
N GLN A 70 -13.74 -0.55 -5.77
CA GLN A 70 -12.51 -0.18 -6.46
C GLN A 70 -12.69 1.00 -7.43
N ALA A 71 -13.88 1.16 -8.01
CA ALA A 71 -14.13 2.18 -9.03
C ALA A 71 -14.20 3.59 -8.45
N GLU A 72 -14.81 3.75 -7.26
CA GLU A 72 -14.98 5.07 -6.64
C GLU A 72 -13.96 5.36 -5.53
N LYS A 73 -13.10 4.40 -5.14
CA LYS A 73 -12.17 4.57 -4.01
C LYS A 73 -11.30 5.82 -4.14
N HIS A 74 -10.82 6.14 -5.34
CA HIS A 74 -9.93 7.29 -5.54
C HIS A 74 -10.64 8.59 -5.22
N LYS A 75 -11.84 8.76 -5.76
CA LYS A 75 -12.70 9.92 -5.51
C LYS A 75 -13.07 10.05 -4.03
N LYS A 76 -13.49 8.95 -3.38
CA LYS A 76 -13.86 8.96 -1.95
C LYS A 76 -12.69 9.34 -1.04
N ASN A 77 -11.46 8.99 -1.43
CA ASN A 77 -10.24 9.23 -0.67
C ASN A 77 -9.48 10.50 -1.10
N ASN A 78 -10.02 11.29 -2.03
CA ASN A 78 -9.35 12.43 -2.68
C ASN A 78 -7.95 12.06 -3.23
N MET A 79 -7.81 10.86 -3.78
CA MET A 79 -6.60 10.42 -4.49
C MET A 79 -6.71 10.84 -5.95
N SER A 80 -5.71 11.53 -6.49
CA SER A 80 -5.65 11.77 -7.94
C SER A 80 -5.26 10.50 -8.67
N LEU A 81 -5.81 10.31 -9.87
CA LEU A 81 -5.49 9.15 -10.71
C LEU A 81 -4.01 9.15 -11.09
N GLU A 82 -3.48 10.31 -11.48
CA GLU A 82 -2.06 10.47 -11.84
C GLU A 82 -1.11 10.05 -10.72
N TYR A 83 -1.37 10.46 -9.47
CA TYR A 83 -0.53 10.06 -8.34
C TYR A 83 -0.62 8.55 -8.10
N TYR A 84 -1.82 7.97 -8.19
CA TYR A 84 -2.01 6.54 -8.02
C TYR A 84 -1.27 5.74 -9.10
N GLU A 85 -1.35 6.14 -10.36
CA GLU A 85 -0.62 5.47 -11.45
C GLU A 85 0.90 5.54 -11.23
N GLN A 86 1.43 6.74 -11.01
CA GLN A 86 2.88 6.96 -10.93
C GLN A 86 3.52 6.43 -9.64
N GLU A 87 2.84 6.55 -8.50
CA GLU A 87 3.42 6.23 -7.18
C GLU A 87 3.01 4.85 -6.67
N VAL A 88 1.86 4.32 -7.10
CA VAL A 88 1.39 3.00 -6.66
C VAL A 88 1.62 1.96 -7.74
N LEU A 89 1.09 2.18 -8.95
CA LEU A 89 1.15 1.16 -10.00
C LEU A 89 2.56 1.03 -10.58
N ASP A 90 3.20 2.12 -10.97
CA ASP A 90 4.49 2.04 -11.65
C ASP A 90 5.64 1.59 -10.72
N LYS A 91 5.57 1.94 -9.44
CA LYS A 91 6.67 1.70 -8.48
C LYS A 91 6.49 0.43 -7.65
N ASP A 92 5.29 0.22 -7.13
CA ASP A 92 5.09 -0.74 -6.02
C ASP A 92 4.34 -2.00 -6.43
N ILE A 93 3.61 -1.99 -7.56
CA ILE A 93 2.79 -3.14 -7.98
C ILE A 93 3.59 -4.43 -8.11
N LYS A 94 4.87 -4.33 -8.45
CA LYS A 94 5.79 -5.47 -8.59
C LYS A 94 5.89 -6.32 -7.31
N PHE A 95 5.67 -5.70 -6.14
CA PHE A 95 5.75 -6.38 -4.85
C PHE A 95 4.43 -7.02 -4.41
N PHE A 96 3.29 -6.65 -5.02
CA PHE A 96 1.97 -7.03 -4.50
C PHE A 96 1.73 -8.55 -4.59
N SER A 97 2.23 -9.22 -5.64
CA SER A 97 2.17 -10.68 -5.73
C SER A 97 2.98 -11.39 -4.66
N GLU A 98 4.10 -10.80 -4.23
CA GLU A 98 4.97 -11.35 -3.19
C GLU A 98 4.33 -11.18 -1.81
N ILE A 99 3.70 -10.02 -1.56
CA ILE A 99 2.91 -9.77 -0.35
C ILE A 99 1.69 -10.72 -0.28
N ASP A 100 1.01 -10.94 -1.39
CA ASP A 100 -0.07 -11.93 -1.48
C ASP A 100 0.40 -13.35 -1.13
N ALA A 101 1.54 -13.76 -1.67
CA ALA A 101 2.14 -15.06 -1.37
C ALA A 101 2.53 -15.15 0.11
N PHE A 102 3.11 -14.08 0.65
CA PHE A 102 3.45 -13.94 2.06
C PHE A 102 2.22 -14.16 2.96
N PHE A 103 1.09 -13.49 2.70
CA PHE A 103 -0.12 -13.65 3.51
C PHE A 103 -0.86 -14.98 3.30
N LYS A 104 -0.68 -15.65 2.16
CA LYS A 104 -1.22 -17.00 1.92
C LYS A 104 -0.44 -18.09 2.66
N ASN A 105 0.84 -17.85 2.98
CA ASN A 105 1.66 -18.78 3.74
C ASN A 105 1.18 -18.87 5.21
N LYS A 106 0.74 -20.06 5.63
CA LYS A 106 0.20 -20.31 6.98
C LYS A 106 1.18 -19.95 8.11
N ARG A 107 2.49 -20.04 7.86
CA ARG A 107 3.53 -19.66 8.84
C ARG A 107 3.47 -18.17 9.18
N ASN A 108 2.91 -17.35 8.28
CA ASN A 108 2.80 -15.91 8.41
C ASN A 108 1.40 -15.46 8.85
N SER A 109 0.57 -16.39 9.33
CA SER A 109 -0.80 -16.10 9.79
C SER A 109 -0.86 -15.01 10.88
N LYS A 110 0.09 -15.00 11.83
CA LYS A 110 0.25 -13.93 12.83
C LYS A 110 0.36 -12.55 12.17
N TYR A 111 1.19 -12.42 11.14
CA TYR A 111 1.43 -11.17 10.44
C TYR A 111 0.24 -10.74 9.58
N LYS A 112 -0.53 -11.70 9.05
CA LYS A 112 -1.82 -11.40 8.41
C LYS A 112 -2.80 -10.78 9.41
N THR A 113 -2.92 -11.33 10.63
CA THR A 113 -3.74 -10.72 11.67
C THR A 113 -3.26 -9.30 12.01
N TYR A 114 -1.95 -9.08 12.08
CA TYR A 114 -1.39 -7.75 12.36
C TYR A 114 -1.70 -6.76 11.23
N TYR A 115 -1.57 -7.18 9.98
CA TYR A 115 -2.00 -6.41 8.81
C TYR A 115 -3.47 -6.00 8.91
N GLU A 116 -4.37 -6.94 9.22
CA GLU A 116 -5.81 -6.67 9.32
C GLU A 116 -6.13 -5.65 10.43
N ILE A 117 -5.45 -5.74 11.57
CA ILE A 117 -5.56 -4.78 12.68
C ILE A 117 -5.11 -3.39 12.21
N VAL A 118 -3.90 -3.30 11.66
CA VAL A 118 -3.32 -2.03 11.20
C VAL A 118 -4.19 -1.39 10.13
N ALA A 119 -4.61 -2.13 9.11
CA ALA A 119 -5.42 -1.59 8.01
C ALA A 119 -6.78 -1.07 8.50
N ARG A 120 -7.43 -1.81 9.41
CA ARG A 120 -8.69 -1.37 10.04
C ARG A 120 -8.48 -0.06 10.81
N ASP A 121 -7.46 -0.01 11.66
CA ASP A 121 -7.28 1.11 12.56
C ASP A 121 -6.81 2.37 11.79
N LEU A 122 -5.96 2.22 10.77
CA LEU A 122 -5.61 3.31 9.84
C LEU A 122 -6.84 3.84 9.08
N THR A 123 -7.77 2.94 8.72
CA THR A 123 -9.02 3.35 8.07
C THR A 123 -9.92 4.15 9.01
N ILE A 124 -10.03 3.74 10.28
CA ILE A 124 -10.79 4.48 11.30
C ILE A 124 -10.23 5.89 11.43
N ASP A 125 -8.91 6.00 11.58
CA ASP A 125 -8.23 7.28 11.77
C ASP A 125 -8.35 8.19 10.53
N PHE A 126 -8.16 7.62 9.33
CA PHE A 126 -8.39 8.36 8.08
C PHE A 126 -9.82 8.91 8.01
N PHE A 127 -10.79 8.06 8.32
CA PHE A 127 -12.20 8.41 8.22
C PHE A 127 -12.59 9.50 9.23
N ALA A 128 -12.11 9.42 10.47
CA ALA A 128 -12.33 10.43 11.49
C ALA A 128 -11.79 11.80 11.04
N LYS A 129 -10.55 11.83 10.51
CA LYS A 129 -9.95 13.05 9.96
C LYS A 129 -10.72 13.59 8.76
N LYS A 130 -11.16 12.71 7.86
CA LYS A 130 -11.95 13.06 6.66
C LYS A 130 -13.32 13.65 7.00
N GLN A 131 -13.94 13.19 8.10
CA GLN A 131 -15.21 13.76 8.57
C GLN A 131 -15.02 15.19 9.08
N LYS A 132 -13.91 15.47 9.76
CA LYS A 132 -13.57 16.81 10.26
C LYS A 132 -13.14 17.76 9.14
N ASP A 133 -12.39 17.26 8.18
CA ASP A 133 -11.95 17.99 7.00
C ASP A 133 -12.22 17.19 5.72
N LYS A 134 -13.21 17.65 4.95
CA LYS A 134 -13.59 17.04 3.67
C LYS A 134 -12.49 17.12 2.62
N ASN A 135 -11.50 17.99 2.77
CA ASN A 135 -10.36 18.10 1.86
C ASN A 135 -9.19 17.17 2.25
N TYR A 136 -9.23 16.61 3.46
CA TYR A 136 -8.23 15.64 3.90
C TYR A 136 -8.16 14.48 2.89
N ASN A 137 -6.95 14.13 2.48
CA ASN A 137 -6.73 13.14 1.44
C ASN A 137 -5.78 12.05 1.92
N ILE A 138 -5.89 10.88 1.29
CA ILE A 138 -5.16 9.69 1.70
C ILE A 138 -3.64 9.83 1.51
N ILE A 139 -3.19 10.65 0.56
CA ILE A 139 -1.77 10.92 0.31
C ILE A 139 -1.16 11.66 1.50
N GLU A 140 -1.84 12.70 1.99
CA GLU A 140 -1.45 13.43 3.19
C GLU A 140 -1.38 12.49 4.40
N HIS A 141 -2.33 11.57 4.51
CA HIS A 141 -2.34 10.60 5.60
C HIS A 141 -1.16 9.63 5.54
N ILE A 142 -0.88 9.05 4.36
CA ILE A 142 0.31 8.21 4.11
C ILE A 142 1.59 8.95 4.48
N LYS A 143 1.75 10.21 4.04
CA LYS A 143 2.92 11.04 4.34
C LYS A 143 3.12 11.23 5.85
N LYS A 144 2.04 11.52 6.59
CA LYS A 144 2.07 11.67 8.05
C LYS A 144 2.50 10.38 8.74
N ILE A 145 1.88 9.24 8.42
CA ILE A 145 2.24 7.93 8.98
C ILE A 145 3.72 7.62 8.73
N LYS A 146 4.17 7.77 7.47
CA LYS A 146 5.56 7.58 7.08
C LYS A 146 6.51 8.41 7.91
N SER A 147 6.25 9.72 8.02
CA SER A 147 7.09 10.62 8.81
C SER A 147 7.15 10.23 10.28
N GLU A 148 6.04 9.82 10.89
CA GLU A 148 6.03 9.37 12.30
C GLU A 148 6.83 8.08 12.52
N LEU A 149 6.72 7.11 11.62
CA LEU A 149 7.46 5.85 11.72
C LEU A 149 8.97 6.05 11.53
N LEU A 150 9.39 6.95 10.63
CA LEU A 150 10.80 7.20 10.35
C LEU A 150 11.54 8.00 11.43
N LYS A 151 10.83 8.76 12.29
CA LYS A 151 11.46 9.52 13.40
C LYS A 151 12.30 8.67 14.36
N LYS A 152 12.10 7.35 14.38
CA LYS A 152 12.79 6.42 15.29
C LYS A 152 14.04 5.74 14.69
N LYS A 153 14.38 5.98 13.43
CA LYS A 153 15.43 5.23 12.72
C LYS A 153 16.66 6.08 12.37
N GLY A 154 17.82 5.43 12.28
CA GLY A 154 19.08 6.02 11.82
C GLY A 154 19.11 6.20 10.28
N LYS A 155 19.99 7.09 9.79
CA LYS A 155 20.00 7.62 8.41
C LYS A 155 20.15 6.60 7.26
N ASN A 156 20.77 5.44 7.46
CA ASN A 156 20.99 4.46 6.36
C ASN A 156 19.92 3.36 6.31
N ASP A 157 19.40 2.94 7.47
CA ASP A 157 18.24 2.02 7.56
C ASP A 157 16.96 2.70 7.04
N SER A 158 16.90 4.05 7.12
CA SER A 158 15.68 4.80 6.83
C SER A 158 15.20 4.71 5.38
N ILE A 159 16.08 4.58 4.38
CA ILE A 159 15.65 4.57 2.96
C ILE A 159 14.92 3.27 2.62
N GLU A 160 15.51 2.13 2.97
CA GLU A 160 14.89 0.83 2.71
C GLU A 160 13.60 0.67 3.52
N VAL A 161 13.65 1.01 4.82
CA VAL A 161 12.46 1.05 5.69
C VAL A 161 11.38 1.94 5.09
N GLU A 162 11.74 3.13 4.62
CA GLU A 162 10.80 4.06 3.98
C GLU A 162 10.11 3.43 2.77
N LYS A 163 10.87 2.76 1.88
CA LYS A 163 10.28 2.07 0.72
C LYS A 163 9.30 0.99 1.18
N TYR A 164 9.66 0.14 2.14
CA TYR A 164 8.74 -0.89 2.64
C TYR A 164 7.50 -0.31 3.33
N ILE A 165 7.62 0.79 4.07
CA ILE A 165 6.47 1.50 4.66
C ILE A 165 5.50 1.92 3.55
N ILE A 166 6.01 2.53 2.47
CA ILE A 166 5.21 3.01 1.36
C ILE A 166 4.56 1.85 0.60
N ILE A 167 5.34 0.82 0.24
CA ILE A 167 4.84 -0.40 -0.42
C ILE A 167 3.69 -1.01 0.41
N PHE A 168 3.85 -1.08 1.73
CA PHE A 168 2.85 -1.67 2.62
C PHE A 168 1.54 -0.87 2.65
N LEU A 169 1.63 0.46 2.74
CA LEU A 169 0.46 1.36 2.71
C LEU A 169 -0.23 1.33 1.35
N ASN A 170 0.55 1.32 0.27
CA ASN A 170 0.07 1.26 -1.10
C ASN A 170 -0.62 -0.07 -1.41
N TYR A 171 -0.09 -1.19 -0.91
CA TYR A 171 -0.75 -2.50 -0.97
C TYR A 171 -2.11 -2.49 -0.25
N MET A 172 -2.17 -1.96 1.00
CA MET A 172 -3.45 -1.84 1.72
C MET A 172 -4.49 -1.00 0.96
N TYR A 173 -4.04 0.11 0.38
CA TYR A 173 -4.92 0.98 -0.41
C TYR A 173 -5.37 0.28 -1.70
N GLN A 174 -4.47 -0.51 -2.32
CA GLN A 174 -4.80 -1.29 -3.50
C GLN A 174 -5.90 -2.30 -3.23
N GLU A 175 -5.80 -3.04 -2.12
CA GLU A 175 -6.76 -4.09 -1.73
C GLU A 175 -8.07 -3.55 -1.13
N CYS A 176 -8.27 -2.22 -1.13
CA CYS A 176 -9.38 -1.53 -0.46
C CYS A 176 -9.45 -1.86 1.05
N ASP A 177 -8.31 -2.04 1.68
CA ASP A 177 -8.21 -2.29 3.13
C ASP A 177 -7.90 -1.04 3.93
N TYR A 178 -7.34 -0.01 3.28
CA TYR A 178 -7.04 1.29 3.85
C TYR A 178 -7.78 2.43 3.13
N GLY A 179 -8.45 3.28 3.90
CA GLY A 179 -9.24 4.41 3.42
C GLY A 179 -10.73 4.07 3.28
N ILE A 180 -11.51 5.02 2.76
CA ILE A 180 -12.93 4.82 2.48
C ILE A 180 -13.06 3.89 1.26
N LYS A 181 -13.75 2.78 1.47
CA LYS A 181 -13.79 1.65 0.53
C LYS A 181 -14.81 1.82 -0.58
#